data_AF-A0A7C7YUN8-F1
#
_entry.id   AF-A0A7C7YUN8-F1
#
_cell.length_a   1.000
_cell.length_b   1.000
_cell.length_c   1.000
_cell.angle_alpha   90.00
_cell.angle_beta   90.00
_cell.angle_gamma   90.00
#
_symmetry.space_group_name_H-M   'P 1'
#
loop_
_entity.id
_entity.type
_entity.pdbx_description
1 polymer ?
#
loop_
_entity_poly.entity_id
_entity_poly.type
_entity_poly.pdbx_seq_one_letter_code
_entity_poly.pdbx_strand_id
1 'polypeptide(L)'
;MHDDKRNGNDKNEGLTALREALDELGGRIKARRAPDRHLVRALLLGLGALEMDQAGSAEALAQELCNLVQPIRESWTEVLAAEMALAAAEHIRGVDPRFLDEEFYDFAYTVAARERLEARLVACSLVGYDPPERLLEEIASKDALLAPYLEER
;
A
#
# COMPACT_ATOMS: atom_id res chain seq x y z
N MET A 1 -16.43 -26.32 9.45
CA MET A 1 -16.95 -25.84 8.15
C MET A 1 -17.83 -24.60 8.39
N HIS A 2 -17.23 -23.50 8.91
CA HIS A 2 -17.93 -22.24 9.22
C HIS A 2 -16.91 -21.07 9.20
N ASP A 3 -16.30 -20.79 8.05
CA ASP A 3 -15.45 -19.60 7.88
C ASP A 3 -15.63 -18.88 6.53
N ASP A 4 -16.74 -19.13 5.83
CA ASP A 4 -16.96 -18.55 4.49
C ASP A 4 -17.75 -17.22 4.50
N LYS A 5 -18.30 -16.81 5.66
CA LYS A 5 -19.14 -15.59 5.75
C LYS A 5 -18.40 -14.32 6.15
N ARG A 6 -17.26 -14.43 6.85
CA ARG A 6 -16.44 -13.27 7.23
C ARG A 6 -15.69 -12.69 6.03
N ASN A 7 -15.17 -13.57 5.18
CA ASN A 7 -14.38 -13.20 4.00
C ASN A 7 -15.17 -12.40 2.94
N GLY A 8 -16.49 -12.57 2.85
CA GLY A 8 -17.32 -11.82 1.91
C GLY A 8 -17.69 -10.41 2.37
N ASN A 9 -17.71 -10.15 3.68
CA ASN A 9 -18.04 -8.83 4.22
C ASN A 9 -16.84 -7.88 4.13
N ASP A 10 -15.65 -8.37 4.51
CA ASP A 10 -14.41 -7.61 4.53
C ASP A 10 -13.99 -7.16 3.11
N LYS A 11 -14.22 -8.02 2.10
CA LYS A 11 -13.99 -7.70 0.68
C LYS A 11 -14.88 -6.56 0.17
N ASN A 12 -16.15 -6.53 0.58
CA ASN A 12 -17.07 -5.47 0.21
C ASN A 12 -16.71 -4.14 0.88
N GLU A 13 -16.24 -4.18 2.14
CA GLU A 13 -15.78 -3.00 2.86
C GLU A 13 -14.54 -2.38 2.20
N GLY A 14 -13.55 -3.20 1.82
CA GLY A 14 -12.35 -2.74 1.13
C GLY A 14 -12.63 -2.08 -0.23
N LEU A 15 -13.49 -2.71 -1.05
CA LEU A 15 -13.91 -2.14 -2.34
C LEU A 15 -14.69 -0.83 -2.16
N THR A 16 -15.56 -0.76 -1.14
CA THR A 16 -16.33 0.46 -0.84
C THR A 16 -15.41 1.61 -0.45
N ALA A 17 -14.47 1.38 0.47
CA ALA A 17 -13.50 2.39 0.88
C ALA A 17 -12.62 2.89 -0.28
N LEU A 18 -12.20 1.99 -1.18
CA LEU A 18 -11.45 2.37 -2.37
C LEU A 18 -12.29 3.25 -3.32
N ARG A 19 -13.57 2.92 -3.50
CA ARG A 19 -14.49 3.74 -4.31
C ARG A 19 -14.70 5.13 -3.71
N GLU A 20 -14.89 5.21 -2.40
CA GLU A 20 -15.01 6.51 -1.70
C GLU A 20 -13.74 7.36 -1.88
N ALA A 21 -12.55 6.76 -1.80
CA ALA A 21 -11.29 7.45 -2.04
C ALA A 21 -11.15 7.96 -3.49
N LEU A 22 -11.60 7.18 -4.49
CA LEU A 22 -11.62 7.62 -5.90
C LEU A 22 -12.57 8.81 -6.10
N ASP A 23 -13.76 8.75 -5.51
CA ASP A 23 -14.74 9.84 -5.57
C ASP A 23 -14.21 11.10 -4.89
N GLU A 24 -13.57 10.97 -3.71
CA GLU A 24 -12.93 12.10 -3.02
C GLU A 24 -11.84 12.73 -3.89
N LEU A 25 -10.97 11.92 -4.50
CA LEU A 25 -9.93 12.40 -5.40
C LEU A 25 -10.53 13.17 -6.58
N GLY A 26 -11.59 12.64 -7.19
CA GLY A 26 -12.29 13.32 -8.28
C GLY A 26 -12.92 14.65 -7.84
N GLY A 27 -13.47 14.70 -6.62
CA GLY A 27 -13.94 15.93 -6.00
C GLY A 27 -12.85 16.98 -5.81
N ARG A 28 -11.68 16.57 -5.30
CA ARG A 28 -10.52 17.45 -5.10
C ARG A 28 -9.99 18.01 -6.41
N ILE A 29 -9.85 17.17 -7.45
CA ILE A 29 -9.36 17.60 -8.77
C ILE A 29 -10.32 18.61 -9.40
N LYS A 30 -11.64 18.35 -9.36
CA LYS A 30 -12.66 19.30 -9.83
C LYS A 30 -12.58 20.64 -9.08
N ALA A 31 -12.29 20.60 -7.78
CA ALA A 31 -12.07 21.78 -6.94
C ALA A 31 -10.66 22.39 -7.06
N ARG A 32 -9.81 21.88 -7.96
CA ARG A 32 -8.40 22.29 -8.15
C ARG A 32 -7.55 22.21 -6.87
N ARG A 33 -7.83 21.21 -6.03
CA ARG A 33 -7.06 20.91 -4.82
C ARG A 33 -6.14 19.73 -5.09
N ALA A 34 -4.89 19.83 -4.64
CA ALA A 34 -3.95 18.73 -4.71
C ALA A 34 -4.42 17.55 -3.84
N PRO A 35 -4.13 16.30 -4.23
CA PRO A 35 -4.26 15.16 -3.34
C PRO A 35 -3.32 15.32 -2.14
N ASP A 36 -3.69 14.72 -1.02
CA ASP A 36 -2.78 14.60 0.12
C ASP A 36 -2.35 13.13 0.29
N ARG A 37 -1.35 12.93 1.16
CA ARG A 37 -0.78 11.62 1.43
C ARG A 37 -1.79 10.63 2.02
N HIS A 38 -2.77 11.12 2.79
CA HIS A 38 -3.78 10.24 3.40
C HIS A 38 -4.67 9.62 2.32
N LEU A 39 -5.10 10.43 1.35
CA LEU A 39 -5.89 9.96 0.22
C LEU A 39 -5.10 9.01 -0.69
N VAL A 40 -3.84 9.36 -1.01
CA VAL A 40 -2.96 8.48 -1.81
C VAL A 40 -2.75 7.14 -1.11
N ARG A 41 -2.53 7.15 0.21
CA ARG A 41 -2.43 5.92 1.00
C ARG A 41 -3.65 5.04 0.88
N ALA A 42 -4.85 5.62 1.03
CA ALA A 42 -6.10 4.87 0.97
C ALA A 42 -6.27 4.21 -0.41
N LEU A 43 -5.98 4.95 -1.48
CA LEU A 43 -6.03 4.45 -2.86
C LEU A 43 -5.03 3.29 -3.09
N LEU A 44 -3.77 3.46 -2.69
CA LEU A 44 -2.73 2.45 -2.89
C LEU A 44 -2.98 1.18 -2.06
N LEU A 45 -3.39 1.33 -0.79
CA LEU A 45 -3.72 0.19 0.05
C LEU A 45 -4.92 -0.57 -0.48
N GLY A 46 -5.99 0.13 -0.87
CA GLY A 46 -7.20 -0.49 -1.41
C GLY A 46 -6.93 -1.23 -2.73
N LEU A 47 -6.21 -0.59 -3.66
CA LEU A 47 -5.85 -1.23 -4.94
C LEU A 47 -4.96 -2.44 -4.74
N GLY A 48 -3.93 -2.32 -3.90
CA GLY A 48 -2.99 -3.39 -3.62
C GLY A 48 -3.64 -4.60 -2.99
N ALA A 49 -4.45 -4.38 -1.95
CA ALA A 49 -5.18 -5.46 -1.28
C ALA A 49 -6.13 -6.19 -2.25
N LEU A 50 -6.86 -5.43 -3.09
CA LEU A 50 -7.79 -5.99 -4.05
C LEU A 50 -7.10 -6.86 -5.12
N GLU A 51 -5.92 -6.44 -5.57
CA GLU A 51 -5.08 -7.20 -6.51
C GLU A 51 -4.51 -8.47 -5.86
N MET A 52 -3.96 -8.35 -4.65
CA MET A 52 -3.42 -9.49 -3.90
C MET A 52 -4.50 -10.55 -3.62
N ASP A 53 -5.74 -10.12 -3.36
CA ASP A 53 -6.90 -11.00 -3.16
C ASP A 53 -7.45 -11.62 -4.45
N GLN A 54 -6.92 -11.24 -5.62
CA GLN A 54 -7.38 -11.65 -6.94
C GLN A 54 -8.90 -11.43 -7.13
N ALA A 55 -9.44 -10.38 -6.52
CA ALA A 55 -10.88 -10.14 -6.43
C ALA A 55 -11.50 -9.59 -7.73
N GLY A 56 -10.75 -9.57 -8.84
CA GLY A 56 -11.21 -9.21 -10.18
C GLY A 56 -11.82 -7.81 -10.24
N SER A 57 -10.99 -6.77 -10.32
CA SER A 57 -11.40 -5.37 -10.62
C SER A 57 -10.27 -4.36 -10.42
N ALA A 58 -9.15 -4.75 -9.80
CA ALA A 58 -8.05 -3.87 -9.47
C ALA A 58 -7.46 -3.17 -10.69
N GLU A 59 -7.29 -3.85 -11.83
CA GLU A 59 -6.75 -3.24 -13.05
C GLU A 59 -7.70 -2.19 -13.63
N ALA A 60 -9.01 -2.47 -13.61
CA ALA A 60 -10.02 -1.52 -14.08
C ALA A 60 -10.04 -0.24 -13.20
N LEU A 61 -9.95 -0.40 -11.88
CA LEU A 61 -9.88 0.70 -10.93
C LEU A 61 -8.56 1.47 -11.02
N ALA A 62 -7.44 0.77 -11.23
CA ALA A 62 -6.14 1.40 -11.45
C ALA A 62 -6.14 2.22 -12.74
N GLN A 63 -6.76 1.72 -13.82
CA GLN A 63 -6.91 2.47 -15.06
C GLN A 63 -7.79 3.72 -14.89
N GLU A 64 -8.87 3.60 -14.10
CA GLU A 64 -9.71 4.74 -13.71
C GLU A 64 -8.90 5.79 -12.94
N LEU A 65 -8.13 5.37 -11.93
CA LEU A 65 -7.23 6.25 -11.18
C LEU A 65 -6.22 6.96 -12.08
N CYS A 66 -5.55 6.22 -12.98
CA CYS A 66 -4.59 6.77 -13.94
C CYS A 66 -5.23 7.85 -14.83
N ASN A 67 -6.44 7.62 -15.31
CA ASN A 67 -7.19 8.60 -16.10
C ASN A 67 -7.58 9.83 -15.27
N LEU A 68 -7.95 9.62 -14.00
CA LEU A 68 -8.36 10.67 -13.09
C LEU A 68 -7.21 11.62 -12.75
N VAL A 69 -6.00 11.08 -12.52
CA VAL A 69 -4.83 11.87 -12.10
C VAL A 69 -4.08 12.50 -13.26
N GLN A 70 -4.38 12.15 -14.51
CA GLN A 70 -3.70 12.68 -15.70
C GLN A 70 -3.54 14.22 -15.70
N PRO A 71 -4.59 15.01 -15.40
CA PRO A 71 -4.50 16.47 -15.36
C PRO A 71 -3.60 17.02 -14.24
N ILE A 72 -3.28 16.22 -13.22
CA ILE A 72 -2.48 16.59 -12.06
C ILE A 72 -1.25 15.67 -11.88
N ARG A 73 -0.77 15.06 -12.98
CA ARG A 73 0.22 13.98 -12.95
C ARG A 73 1.45 14.30 -12.10
N GLU A 74 2.01 15.49 -12.23
CA GLU A 74 3.21 15.90 -11.48
C GLU A 74 2.94 15.91 -9.96
N SER A 75 1.90 16.61 -9.53
CA SER A 75 1.51 16.67 -8.11
C SER A 75 1.13 15.29 -7.56
N TRP A 76 0.49 14.45 -8.37
CA TRP A 76 0.21 13.06 -8.02
C TRP A 76 1.50 12.26 -7.78
N THR A 77 2.44 12.32 -8.72
CA THR A 77 3.73 11.61 -8.62
C THR A 77 4.54 12.07 -7.39
N GLU A 78 4.55 13.36 -7.07
CA GLU A 78 5.22 13.88 -5.88
C GLU A 78 4.65 13.31 -4.57
N VAL A 79 3.31 13.32 -4.43
CA VAL A 79 2.66 12.81 -3.21
C VAL A 79 2.79 11.29 -3.11
N LEU A 80 2.73 10.59 -4.25
CA LEU A 80 2.96 9.14 -4.32
C LEU A 80 4.39 8.80 -3.88
N ALA A 81 5.40 9.49 -4.40
CA ALA A 81 6.80 9.29 -3.99
C ALA A 81 6.99 9.53 -2.48
N ALA A 82 6.34 10.57 -1.94
CA ALA A 82 6.38 10.86 -0.51
C ALA A 82 5.69 9.78 0.35
N GLU A 83 4.57 9.21 -0.09
CA GLU A 83 3.93 8.07 0.59
C GLU A 83 4.81 6.83 0.56
N MET A 84 5.41 6.51 -0.60
CA MET A 84 6.29 5.34 -0.72
C MET A 84 7.54 5.46 0.14
N ALA A 85 8.17 6.64 0.18
CA ALA A 85 9.31 6.88 1.06
C ALA A 85 8.93 6.71 2.54
N LEU A 86 7.75 7.17 2.95
CA LEU A 86 7.28 7.02 4.33
C LEU A 86 6.98 5.56 4.70
N ALA A 87 6.27 4.83 3.84
CA ALA A 87 5.92 3.44 4.07
C ALA A 87 7.17 2.54 4.11
N ALA A 88 8.13 2.78 3.21
CA ALA A 88 9.41 2.08 3.22
C ALA A 88 10.20 2.40 4.49
N ALA A 89 10.25 3.66 4.93
CA ALA A 89 10.96 4.04 6.15
C ALA A 89 10.36 3.38 7.40
N GLU A 90 9.04 3.17 7.46
CA GLU A 90 8.38 2.44 8.55
C GLU A 90 8.89 0.99 8.62
N HIS A 91 8.92 0.27 7.50
CA HIS A 91 9.45 -1.09 7.42
C HIS A 91 10.96 -1.15 7.74
N ILE A 92 11.75 -0.31 7.07
CA ILE A 92 13.22 -0.30 7.20
C ILE A 92 13.66 -0.03 8.64
N ARG A 93 12.96 0.86 9.35
CA ARG A 93 13.23 1.17 10.75
C ARG A 93 12.62 0.17 11.71
N GLY A 94 11.50 -0.46 11.33
CA GLY A 94 10.91 -1.56 12.08
C GLY A 94 11.90 -2.71 12.20
N VAL A 95 12.49 -3.13 11.07
CA VAL A 95 13.45 -4.24 11.05
C VAL A 95 14.84 -3.80 11.57
N ASP A 96 14.97 -3.83 12.91
CA ASP A 96 16.23 -3.65 13.64
C ASP A 96 16.68 -4.98 14.26
N PRO A 97 17.77 -5.61 13.75
CA PRO A 97 18.26 -6.91 14.22
C PRO A 97 18.57 -6.97 15.72
N ARG A 98 18.78 -5.83 16.37
CA ARG A 98 19.05 -5.76 17.81
C ARG A 98 17.82 -6.05 18.66
N PHE A 99 16.61 -5.93 18.09
CA PHE A 99 15.36 -6.05 18.83
C PHE A 99 14.45 -7.17 18.33
N LEU A 100 14.73 -7.79 17.18
CA LEU A 100 13.84 -8.80 16.57
C LEU A 100 13.58 -10.05 17.46
N ASP A 101 14.51 -10.38 18.36
CA ASP A 101 14.42 -11.50 19.32
C ASP A 101 13.95 -11.06 20.72
N GLU A 102 13.70 -9.76 20.93
CA GLU A 102 13.32 -9.27 22.25
C GLU A 102 11.82 -9.56 22.52
N GLU A 103 11.50 -10.03 23.73
CA GLU A 103 10.12 -10.39 24.13
C GLU A 103 9.13 -9.22 23.99
N PHE A 104 9.61 -7.99 24.19
CA PHE A 104 8.80 -6.77 24.13
C PHE A 104 8.72 -6.16 22.72
N TYR A 105 9.38 -6.76 21.74
CA TYR A 105 9.35 -6.27 20.37
C TYR A 105 8.01 -6.57 19.71
N ASP A 106 7.38 -5.54 19.15
CA ASP A 106 6.11 -5.68 18.42
C ASP A 106 6.35 -6.23 17.01
N PHE A 107 6.56 -7.54 16.97
CA PHE A 107 6.77 -8.27 15.72
C PHE A 107 5.54 -8.20 14.80
N ALA A 108 4.34 -8.28 15.38
CA ALA A 108 3.10 -8.21 14.63
C ALA A 108 2.95 -6.86 13.90
N TYR A 109 3.31 -5.76 14.55
CA TYR A 109 3.34 -4.44 13.91
C TYR A 109 4.31 -4.39 12.72
N THR A 110 5.48 -5.03 12.84
CA THR A 110 6.50 -5.07 11.79
C THR A 110 6.02 -5.83 10.55
N VAL A 111 5.43 -7.02 10.77
CA VAL A 111 4.84 -7.82 9.69
C VAL A 111 3.71 -7.06 9.03
N ALA A 112 2.79 -6.47 9.80
CA ALA A 112 1.69 -5.69 9.26
C ALA A 112 2.18 -4.46 8.47
N ALA A 113 3.28 -3.81 8.89
CA ALA A 113 3.89 -2.73 8.12
C ALA A 113 4.43 -3.22 6.78
N ARG A 114 5.02 -4.42 6.73
CA ARG A 114 5.52 -5.03 5.49
C ARG A 114 4.41 -5.46 4.53
N GLU A 115 3.33 -6.06 5.03
CA GLU A 115 2.15 -6.40 4.22
C GLU A 115 1.52 -5.14 3.60
N ARG A 116 1.38 -4.09 4.41
CA ARG A 116 0.90 -2.78 3.94
C ARG A 116 1.84 -2.17 2.89
N LEU A 117 3.16 -2.33 3.02
CA LEU A 117 4.12 -1.88 2.01
C LEU A 117 4.00 -2.69 0.72
N GLU A 118 3.76 -4.00 0.81
CA GLU A 118 3.53 -4.88 -0.34
C GLU A 118 2.34 -4.43 -1.17
N ALA A 119 1.20 -4.21 -0.52
CA ALA A 119 0.00 -3.72 -1.18
C ALA A 119 0.29 -2.44 -1.97
N ARG A 120 1.06 -1.52 -1.39
CA ARG A 120 1.45 -0.29 -2.09
C ARG A 120 2.35 -0.56 -3.30
N LEU A 121 3.32 -1.46 -3.19
CA LEU A 121 4.20 -1.83 -4.32
C LEU A 121 3.41 -2.46 -5.46
N VAL A 122 2.47 -3.35 -5.13
CA VAL A 122 1.53 -3.94 -6.11
C VAL A 122 0.71 -2.85 -6.78
N ALA A 123 0.12 -1.94 -6.01
CA ALA A 123 -0.64 -0.81 -6.56
C ALA A 123 0.22 0.12 -7.42
N CYS A 124 1.49 0.35 -7.07
CA CYS A 124 2.44 1.14 -7.86
C CYS A 124 2.63 0.53 -9.27
N SER A 125 2.82 -0.79 -9.35
CA SER A 125 2.90 -1.50 -10.62
C SER A 125 1.64 -1.32 -11.47
N LEU A 126 0.46 -1.39 -10.85
CA LEU A 126 -0.82 -1.21 -11.55
C LEU A 126 -0.99 0.21 -12.12
N VAL A 127 -0.49 1.24 -11.42
CA VAL A 127 -0.59 2.64 -11.86
C VAL A 127 0.61 3.12 -12.68
N GLY A 128 1.55 2.21 -13.01
CA GLY A 128 2.73 2.53 -13.80
C GLY A 128 3.71 3.49 -13.09
N TYR A 129 3.81 3.38 -11.77
CA TYR A 129 4.84 4.05 -10.99
C TYR A 129 5.93 3.07 -10.58
N ASP A 130 7.17 3.37 -10.95
CA ASP A 130 8.34 2.60 -10.53
C ASP A 130 9.03 3.32 -9.35
N PRO A 131 9.03 2.73 -8.13
CA PRO A 131 9.82 3.27 -7.03
C PRO A 131 11.32 3.30 -7.37
N PRO A 132 12.10 4.24 -6.79
CA PRO A 132 13.53 4.30 -7.02
C PRO A 132 14.23 2.97 -6.68
N GLU A 133 15.14 2.50 -7.53
CA GLU A 133 15.86 1.23 -7.36
C GLU A 133 16.51 1.10 -5.97
N ARG A 134 17.20 2.15 -5.53
CA ARG A 134 17.79 2.21 -4.18
C ARG A 134 16.78 1.93 -3.06
N LEU A 135 15.54 2.41 -3.18
CA LEU A 135 14.50 2.16 -2.19
C LEU A 135 14.13 0.67 -2.16
N LEU A 136 14.03 0.04 -3.34
CA LEU A 136 13.74 -1.38 -3.46
C LEU A 136 14.87 -2.25 -2.90
N GLU A 137 16.13 -1.87 -3.15
CA GLU A 137 17.30 -2.53 -2.57
C GLU A 137 17.30 -2.44 -1.03
N GLU A 138 16.99 -1.27 -0.48
CA GLU A 138 16.89 -1.07 0.97
C GLU A 138 15.76 -1.92 1.59
N ILE A 139 14.59 -2.01 0.93
CA ILE A 139 13.48 -2.89 1.34
C ILE A 139 13.92 -4.35 1.29
N ALA A 140 14.51 -4.81 0.18
CA ALA A 140 14.94 -6.19 0.01
C ALA A 140 16.00 -6.61 1.05
N SER A 141 16.94 -5.72 1.36
CA SER A 141 17.92 -5.97 2.42
C SER A 141 17.26 -6.18 3.79
N LYS A 142 16.16 -5.49 4.06
CA LYS A 142 15.42 -5.60 5.33
C LYS A 142 14.52 -6.83 5.35
N ASP A 143 13.90 -7.18 4.23
CA ASP A 143 13.17 -8.44 4.08
C ASP A 143 14.08 -9.65 4.37
N ALA A 144 15.32 -9.62 3.87
CA ALA A 144 16.30 -10.67 4.13
C ALA A 144 16.69 -10.81 5.62
N LEU A 145 16.68 -9.71 6.37
CA LEU A 145 16.92 -9.72 7.82
C LEU A 145 15.71 -10.21 8.62
N LEU A 146 14.50 -9.91 8.15
CA LEU A 146 13.25 -10.32 8.80
C LEU A 146 12.93 -11.81 8.54
N ALA A 147 13.32 -12.34 7.38
CA ALA A 147 12.94 -13.68 6.91
C ALA A 147 13.16 -14.82 7.93
N PRO A 148 14.31 -14.93 8.64
CA PRO A 148 14.50 -16.01 9.61
C PRO A 148 13.45 -16.02 10.74
N TYR A 149 13.00 -14.84 11.16
CA TYR A 149 12.04 -14.69 12.25
C TYR A 149 10.59 -15.01 11.84
N LEU A 150 10.31 -15.01 10.52
CA LEU A 150 9.01 -15.42 9.99
C LEU A 150 8.85 -16.95 9.96
N GLU A 151 9.95 -17.69 9.83
CA GLU A 151 9.94 -19.16 9.77
C GLU A 151 9.86 -19.81 11.16
N GLU A 152 10.33 -19.11 12.20
CA GLU A 152 10.38 -19.59 13.58
C GLU A 152 9.08 -19.37 14.37
N ARG A 153 8.11 -18.63 13.82
CA ARG A 153 6.85 -18.26 14.47
C ARG A 153 5.63 -18.79 13.72
#